data_AF-A0A524LKN5-F1
#
_entry.id   AF-A0A524LKN5-F1
#
_cell.length_a   1.000
_cell.length_b   1.000
_cell.length_c   1.000
_cell.angle_alpha   90.00
_cell.angle_beta   90.00
_cell.angle_gamma   90.00
#
_symmetry.space_group_name_H-M   'P 1'
#
loop_
_entity.id
_entity.type
_entity.pdbx_description
1 polymer ?
#
loop_
_entity_poly.entity_id
_entity_poly.type
_entity_poly.pdbx_seq_one_letter_code
_entity_poly.pdbx_strand_id
1 'polypeptide(L)'
;MQTSVLLQNLGWVLILLGILFVCLYAFSTMGESTFEDSETHTQSKGIIFLGPIPIVWGYGKKGWMIAAIIAIILVFLWILFFL
;
A
#
# COMPACT_ATOMS: atom_id res chain seq x y z
N MET A 1 -13.16 28.80 14.05
CA MET A 1 -12.57 28.07 15.19
C MET A 1 -13.15 26.65 15.30
N GLN A 2 -14.48 26.44 15.35
CA GLN A 2 -15.04 25.07 15.40
C GLN A 2 -14.97 24.29 14.08
N THR A 3 -15.11 24.96 12.94
CA THR A 3 -15.12 24.32 11.61
C THR A 3 -13.77 23.71 11.22
N SER A 4 -12.66 24.34 11.63
CA SER A 4 -11.30 23.83 11.40
C SER A 4 -11.01 22.56 12.19
N VAL A 5 -11.48 22.48 13.44
CA VAL A 5 -11.32 21.30 14.29
C VAL A 5 -12.14 20.12 13.76
N LEU A 6 -13.35 20.37 13.29
CA LEU A 6 -14.19 19.35 12.66
C LEU A 6 -13.54 18.77 11.39
N LEU A 7 -12.97 19.65 10.54
CA LEU A 7 -12.31 19.23 9.31
C LEU A 7 -11.04 18.41 9.59
N GLN A 8 -10.27 18.79 10.62
CA GLN A 8 -9.09 18.05 11.07
C GLN A 8 -9.45 16.67 11.62
N ASN A 9 -10.49 16.55 12.44
CA ASN A 9 -10.95 15.25 12.93
C ASN A 9 -11.43 14.35 11.78
N LEU A 10 -12.09 14.92 10.77
CA LEU A 10 -12.52 14.17 9.60
C LEU A 10 -11.33 13.63 8.80
N GLY A 11 -10.25 14.42 8.67
CA GLY A 11 -9.00 13.99 8.04
C GLY A 11 -8.34 12.81 8.76
N TRP A 12 -8.24 12.87 10.09
CA TRP A 12 -7.71 11.77 10.89
C TRP A 12 -8.51 10.48 10.75
N VAL A 13 -9.84 10.59 10.75
CA VAL A 13 -10.73 9.44 10.53
C VAL A 13 -10.49 8.82 9.16
N LEU A 14 -10.35 9.64 8.11
CA LEU A 14 -10.12 9.16 6.75
C LEU A 14 -8.76 8.45 6.61
N ILE A 15 -7.70 8.98 7.23
CA ILE A 15 -6.36 8.36 7.25
C ILE A 15 -6.40 7.01 7.97
N LEU A 16 -6.99 6.96 9.17
CA LEU A 16 -7.11 5.73 9.94
C LEU A 16 -7.93 4.67 9.19
N LEU A 17 -9.01 5.08 8.53
CA LEU A 17 -9.83 4.20 7.70
C LEU A 17 -9.03 3.63 6.52
N GLY A 18 -8.22 4.47 5.85
CA GLY A 18 -7.36 4.06 4.75
C GLY A 18 -6.31 3.03 5.18
N ILE A 19 -5.62 3.28 6.31
CA ILE A 19 -4.65 2.34 6.88
C ILE A 19 -5.34 1.01 7.22
N LEU A 20 -6.54 1.05 7.80
CA LEU A 20 -7.31 -0.14 8.16
C LEU A 20 -7.67 -0.98 6.92
N PHE A 21 -8.12 -0.37 5.83
CA PHE A 21 -8.38 -1.09 4.57
C PHE A 21 -7.13 -1.74 3.99
N VAL A 22 -5.99 -1.05 4.01
CA VAL A 22 -4.71 -1.59 3.53
C VAL A 22 -4.28 -2.78 4.37
N CYS A 23 -4.39 -2.68 5.69
CA CYS A 23 -4.11 -3.81 6.59
C CYS A 23 -5.05 -5.00 6.32
N LEU A 24 -6.35 -4.77 6.19
CA LEU A 24 -7.31 -5.85 5.89
C LEU A 24 -6.99 -6.55 4.57
N TYR A 25 -6.66 -5.79 3.52
CA TYR A 25 -6.26 -6.35 2.24
C TYR A 25 -4.98 -7.19 2.37
N ALA A 26 -3.96 -6.67 3.07
CA ALA A 26 -2.71 -7.39 3.30
C ALA A 26 -2.94 -8.70 4.09
N PHE A 27 -3.79 -8.69 5.11
CA PHE A 27 -4.16 -9.88 5.88
C PHE A 27 -4.95 -10.90 5.05
N SER A 28 -5.88 -10.46 4.21
CA SER A 28 -6.66 -11.35 3.34
C SER A 28 -5.77 -12.10 2.32
N THR A 29 -4.70 -11.45 1.85
CA THR A 29 -3.74 -12.03 0.91
C THR A 29 -2.79 -13.04 1.58
N MET A 30 -2.62 -12.95 2.91
CA MET A 30 -1.75 -13.83 3.69
C MET A 30 -2.36 -15.25 3.88
N GLY A 31 -3.67 -15.41 3.74
CA GLY A 31 -4.38 -16.68 3.97
C GLY A 31 -4.20 -17.77 2.90
N GLU A 32 -3.62 -17.43 1.75
CA GLU A 32 -3.36 -18.38 0.66
C GLU A 32 -1.85 -18.62 0.51
N SER A 33 -1.29 -19.41 1.43
CA SER A 33 0.00 -20.07 1.24
C SER A 33 -0.22 -21.46 0.64
N THR A 34 -0.59 -21.51 -0.64
CA THR A 34 -0.42 -22.76 -1.42
C THR A 34 0.89 -22.64 -2.17
N PHE A 35 1.82 -23.51 -1.75
CA PHE A 35 2.92 -24.08 -2.51
C PHE A 35 2.87 -23.74 -4.01
N GLU A 36 3.82 -22.98 -4.52
CA GLU A 36 4.13 -23.08 -5.95
C GLU A 36 5.58 -22.73 -6.24
N ASP A 37 6.07 -23.54 -7.17
CA ASP A 37 7.40 -24.06 -7.28
C ASP A 37 8.37 -23.06 -7.91
N SER A 38 9.63 -23.34 -7.70
CA SER A 38 10.76 -22.70 -8.35
C SER A 38 10.78 -22.98 -9.85
N GLU A 39 9.99 -22.27 -10.65
CA GLU A 39 10.21 -22.20 -12.09
C GLU A 39 10.46 -20.76 -12.53
N THR A 40 11.71 -20.51 -12.91
CA THR A 40 12.23 -19.29 -13.51
C THR A 40 11.62 -19.07 -14.89
N HIS A 41 10.31 -18.81 -14.97
CA HIS A 41 9.74 -18.14 -16.12
C HIS A 41 10.13 -16.66 -16.01
N THR A 42 10.72 -16.13 -17.07
CA THR A 42 11.01 -14.71 -17.29
C THR A 42 9.70 -13.90 -17.37
N GLN A 43 8.95 -13.86 -16.27
CA GLN A 43 7.89 -12.89 -16.10
C GLN A 43 8.56 -11.51 -16.12
N SER A 44 8.19 -10.69 -17.09
CA SER A 44 8.56 -9.28 -17.11
C SER A 44 8.03 -8.67 -15.79
N LYS A 45 8.96 -8.33 -14.90
CA LYS A 45 8.66 -7.74 -13.59
C LYS A 45 8.89 -6.25 -13.69
N GLY A 46 7.93 -5.46 -13.24
CA GLY A 46 8.01 -4.01 -13.35
C GLY A 46 7.23 -3.31 -12.27
N ILE A 47 7.76 -2.18 -11.83
CA ILE A 47 7.08 -1.21 -10.96
C ILE A 47 7.00 0.09 -11.75
N ILE A 48 5.79 0.56 -12.03
CA ILE A 48 5.54 1.85 -12.67
C ILE A 48 4.85 2.75 -11.65
N PHE A 49 5.33 3.98 -11.52
CA PHE A 49 4.67 5.01 -10.71
C PHE A 49 3.78 5.87 -11.62
N LEU A 50 2.46 5.74 -11.51
CA LEU A 50 1.50 6.68 -12.11
C LEU A 50 1.17 7.75 -11.05
N GLY A 51 1.98 8.82 -11.05
CA GLY A 51 1.95 9.78 -9.95
C GLY A 51 2.33 9.11 -8.62
N PRO A 52 1.64 9.41 -7.50
CA PRO A 52 1.96 8.81 -6.20
C PRO A 52 1.49 7.35 -6.06
N ILE A 53 0.80 6.79 -7.07
CA ILE A 53 0.26 5.42 -7.00
C ILE A 53 1.22 4.45 -7.72
N PRO A 54 1.93 3.58 -6.98
CA PRO A 54 2.74 2.53 -7.59
C PRO A 54 1.88 1.38 -8.11
N ILE A 55 2.10 0.99 -9.36
CA ILE A 55 1.53 -0.19 -10.01
C ILE A 55 2.64 -1.24 -10.15
N VAL A 56 2.43 -2.40 -9.53
CA VAL A 56 3.43 -3.47 -9.41
C VAL A 56 2.89 -4.70 -10.11
N TRP A 57 3.63 -5.21 -11.09
CA TRP A 57 3.23 -6.37 -11.88
C TRP A 57 4.41 -7.34 -12.11
N GLY A 58 4.10 -8.62 -12.33
CA GLY A 58 5.09 -9.67 -12.58
C GLY A 58 5.87 -10.09 -11.34
N TYR A 59 5.59 -9.47 -10.19
CA TYR A 59 6.09 -9.89 -8.90
C TYR A 59 5.10 -10.86 -8.25
N GLY A 60 5.58 -11.99 -7.76
CA GLY A 60 4.78 -12.90 -6.93
C GLY A 60 4.36 -12.25 -5.61
N LYS A 61 3.56 -12.95 -4.80
CA LYS A 61 2.97 -12.44 -3.54
C LYS A 61 3.95 -11.64 -2.66
N LYS A 62 5.20 -12.11 -2.55
CA LYS A 62 6.26 -11.43 -1.78
C LYS A 62 6.65 -10.05 -2.34
N GLY A 63 6.78 -9.91 -3.65
CA GLY A 63 7.18 -8.63 -4.26
C GLY A 63 6.05 -7.61 -4.30
N TRP A 64 4.79 -8.06 -4.41
CA TRP A 64 3.63 -7.19 -4.24
C TRP A 64 3.54 -6.63 -2.81
N MET A 65 3.76 -7.48 -1.79
CA MET A 65 3.81 -7.06 -0.38
C MET A 65 4.93 -6.02 -0.12
N ILE A 66 6.12 -6.24 -0.67
CA ILE A 66 7.25 -5.31 -0.54
C ILE A 66 6.89 -3.95 -1.15
N ALA A 67 6.29 -3.94 -2.34
CA ALA A 67 5.92 -2.70 -2.99
C ALA A 67 4.79 -1.96 -2.25
N ALA A 68 3.83 -2.69 -1.68
CA ALA A 68 2.80 -2.10 -0.83
C ALA A 68 3.41 -1.44 0.41
N ILE A 69 4.37 -2.10 1.08
CA ILE A 69 5.08 -1.53 2.23
C ILE A 69 5.83 -0.26 1.82
N ILE A 70 6.54 -0.28 0.69
CA ILE A 70 7.26 0.90 0.18
C ILE A 70 6.29 2.03 -0.13
N ALA A 71 5.13 1.75 -0.73
CA ALA A 71 4.09 2.74 -1.02
C ALA A 71 3.57 3.40 0.26
N ILE A 72 3.28 2.61 1.30
CA ILE A 72 2.83 3.10 2.61
C ILE A 72 3.89 4.01 3.23
N ILE A 73 5.16 3.60 3.20
CA ILE A 73 6.28 4.41 3.72
C ILE A 73 6.39 5.74 2.96
N LEU A 74 6.26 5.72 1.63
CA LEU A 74 6.30 6.93 0.80
C LEU A 74 5.17 7.90 1.15
N VAL A 75 3.94 7.39 1.30
CA VAL A 75 2.78 8.20 1.70
C VAL A 75 2.98 8.76 3.11
N PHE A 76 3.51 7.97 4.04
CA PHE A 76 3.78 8.40 5.40
C PHE A 76 4.85 9.49 5.46
N LEU A 77 5.93 9.36 4.68
CA LEU A 77 6.96 10.38 4.53
C LEU A 77 6.40 11.66 3.90
N TRP A 78 5.55 11.54 2.89
CA TRP A 78 4.89 12.68 2.27
C TRP A 78 4.01 13.43 3.27
N ILE A 79 3.21 12.71 4.07
CA ILE A 79 2.43 13.31 5.16
C ILE A 79 3.34 14.00 6.18
N LEU A 80 4.42 13.35 6.62
CA LEU A 80 5.31 13.90 7.66
C LEU A 80 6.04 15.18 7.21
N PHE A 81 6.45 15.25 5.94
CA PHE A 81 7.29 16.35 5.43
C PHE A 81 6.50 17.48 4.78
N PHE A 82 5.31 17.21 4.23
CA PHE A 82 4.54 18.18 3.45
C PHE A 82 3.20 18.60 4.07
N LEU A 83 2.74 17.93 5.13
CA LEU A 83 1.52 18.27 5.86
C LEU A 83 1.83 18.68 7.30
#